data_AF-A0A4Y2R1S4-F1
#
_entry.id   AF-A0A4Y2R1S4-F1
#
_cell.length_a   1.000
_cell.length_b   1.000
_cell.length_c   1.000
_cell.angle_alpha   90.00
_cell.angle_beta   90.00
_cell.angle_gamma   90.00
#
_symmetry.space_group_name_H-M   'P 1'
#
loop_
_entity.id
_entity.type
_entity.pdbx_description
1 polymer ?
#
loop_
_entity_poly.entity_id
_entity_poly.type
_entity_poly.pdbx_seq_one_letter_code
_entity_poly.pdbx_strand_id
1 'polypeptide(L)'
;MPEDVYQALLTKEIRTTADFIKWCQHIEEMQQRLIGHTKFPRLPNVVPIASIDTENDLPSLIRKIFRDEIQKLTVPQTMESQMGIQSIETIVREEVRRSLNPINSKRARTAYSRPQRRIQPTTEPTLEQSPRKTDLWRTTNNRPVCFHCGRPGHVVRYC
;
A
#
# COMPACT_ATOMS: atom_id res chain seq x y z
N MET A 1 30.96 -10.99 -0.06
CA MET A 1 31.55 -11.83 -1.13
C MET A 1 31.96 -11.00 -2.34
N PRO A 2 31.07 -10.36 -3.13
CA PRO A 2 31.52 -9.56 -4.27
C PRO A 2 32.13 -8.22 -3.82
N GLU A 3 31.53 -7.59 -2.81
CA GLU A 3 31.90 -6.26 -2.34
C GLU A 3 33.33 -6.19 -1.82
N ASP A 4 33.76 -7.17 -1.03
CA ASP A 4 35.12 -7.25 -0.50
C ASP A 4 36.14 -7.31 -1.64
N VAL A 5 35.82 -8.10 -2.68
CA VAL A 5 36.67 -8.26 -3.86
C VAL A 5 36.78 -6.97 -4.68
N TYR A 6 35.66 -6.29 -4.89
CA TYR A 6 35.62 -4.99 -5.56
C TYR A 6 36.38 -3.91 -4.78
N GLN A 7 36.20 -3.86 -3.46
CA GLN A 7 36.85 -2.88 -2.59
C GLN A 7 38.38 -2.96 -2.67
N ALA A 8 38.95 -4.15 -2.82
CA ALA A 8 40.40 -4.26 -2.94
C ALA A 8 40.93 -4.00 -4.34
N LEU A 9 40.14 -4.27 -5.40
CA LEU A 9 40.52 -3.81 -6.73
C LEU A 9 40.62 -2.27 -6.78
N LEU A 10 39.84 -1.57 -5.96
CA LEU A 10 39.88 -0.12 -5.84
C LEU A 10 41.01 0.40 -4.94
N THR A 11 41.48 -0.38 -3.97
CA THR A 11 42.41 0.08 -2.93
C THR A 11 43.79 -0.56 -2.98
N LYS A 12 43.95 -1.71 -3.64
CA LYS A 12 45.21 -2.43 -3.82
C LYS A 12 45.67 -2.35 -5.27
N GLU A 13 46.95 -2.07 -5.46
CA GLU A 13 47.56 -2.15 -6.80
C GLU A 13 47.75 -3.60 -7.23
N ILE A 14 46.71 -4.19 -7.81
CA ILE A 14 46.75 -5.54 -8.39
C ILE A 14 47.12 -5.40 -9.87
N ARG A 15 48.38 -5.67 -10.19
CA ARG A 15 48.95 -5.41 -11.53
C ARG A 15 48.89 -6.62 -12.48
N THR A 16 48.66 -7.82 -11.94
CA THR A 16 48.58 -9.05 -12.72
C THR A 16 47.38 -9.89 -12.33
N THR A 17 46.91 -10.74 -13.26
CA THR A 17 45.83 -11.70 -13.00
C THR A 17 46.22 -12.74 -11.96
N ALA A 18 47.51 -13.09 -11.87
CA ALA A 18 48.02 -14.01 -10.84
C ALA A 18 47.91 -13.41 -9.43
N ASP A 19 48.20 -12.11 -9.28
CA ASP A 19 48.07 -11.41 -7.99
C ASP A 19 46.59 -11.29 -7.59
N PHE A 20 45.71 -11.05 -8.56
CA PHE A 20 44.26 -11.05 -8.34
C PHE A 20 43.76 -12.39 -7.82
N ILE A 21 44.15 -13.49 -8.47
CA ILE A 21 43.74 -14.86 -8.09
C ILE A 21 44.23 -15.20 -6.67
N LYS A 22 45.50 -14.91 -6.35
CA LYS A 22 46.06 -15.12 -5.01
C LYS A 22 45.28 -14.33 -3.95
N TRP A 23 44.86 -13.12 -4.29
CA TRP A 23 44.15 -12.28 -3.36
C TRP A 23 42.69 -12.72 -3.14
N CYS A 24 42.00 -13.17 -4.19
CA CYS A 24 40.68 -13.81 -4.04
C CYS A 24 40.75 -15.05 -3.14
N GLN A 25 41.76 -15.90 -3.33
CA GLN A 25 42.00 -17.08 -2.47
C GLN A 25 42.25 -16.68 -1.02
N HIS A 26 42.98 -15.58 -0.79
CA HIS A 26 43.24 -15.07 0.55
C HIS A 26 41.98 -14.61 1.29
N ILE A 27 41.06 -13.89 0.62
CA ILE A 27 39.77 -13.52 1.24
C ILE A 27 38.97 -14.77 1.59
N GLU A 28 38.90 -15.72 0.66
CA GLU A 28 38.17 -16.95 0.86
C GLU A 28 38.73 -17.72 2.07
N GLU A 29 40.05 -17.80 2.21
CA GLU A 29 40.71 -18.40 3.38
C GLU A 29 40.39 -17.64 4.69
N MET A 30 40.44 -16.31 4.68
CA MET A 30 40.05 -15.50 5.84
C MET A 30 38.60 -15.75 6.25
N GLN A 31 37.69 -15.87 5.29
CA GLN A 31 36.28 -16.15 5.55
C GLN A 31 36.04 -17.57 6.04
N GLN A 32 36.71 -18.56 5.44
CA GLN A 32 36.64 -19.95 5.91
C GLN A 32 37.14 -20.08 7.35
N ARG A 33 38.17 -19.33 7.73
CA ARG A 33 38.65 -19.26 9.11
C ARG A 33 37.60 -18.65 10.05
N LEU A 34 36.93 -17.57 9.64
CA LEU A 34 35.86 -16.97 10.45
C LEU A 34 34.66 -17.91 10.63
N ILE A 35 34.30 -18.68 9.60
CA ILE A 35 33.17 -19.63 9.64
C ILE A 35 33.53 -20.90 10.43
N GLY A 36 34.77 -21.38 10.34
CA GLY A 36 35.25 -22.57 11.07
C GLY A 36 35.47 -22.33 12.58
N HIS A 37 35.75 -21.10 12.98
CA HIS A 37 36.02 -20.73 14.38
C HIS A 37 34.77 -20.31 15.18
N THR A 38 33.55 -20.41 14.65
CA THR A 38 32.31 -20.10 15.40
C THR A 38 31.89 -21.21 16.37
N LYS A 39 32.84 -21.82 17.09
CA LYS A 39 32.55 -22.61 18.28
C LYS A 39 33.03 -21.84 19.49
N PHE A 40 32.41 -20.69 19.73
CA PHE A 40 32.50 -20.07 21.05
C PHE A 40 32.06 -21.11 22.09
N PRO A 41 32.92 -21.50 23.05
CA PRO A 41 32.50 -22.40 24.12
C PRO A 41 31.37 -21.72 24.88
N ARG A 42 30.22 -22.39 24.94
CA ARG A 42 28.99 -21.84 25.52
C ARG A 42 29.14 -21.70 27.02
N LEU A 43 28.69 -20.57 27.56
CA LEU A 43 28.45 -20.45 28.99
C LEU A 43 27.18 -21.26 29.34
N PRO A 44 27.18 -22.05 30.43
CA PRO A 44 26.10 -23.00 30.74
C PRO A 44 24.73 -22.36 31.00
N ASN A 45 24.68 -21.05 31.25
CA ASN A 45 23.47 -20.33 31.69
C ASN A 45 22.81 -19.44 30.61
N VAL A 46 23.14 -19.61 29.33
CA VAL A 46 22.54 -18.81 28.25
C VAL A 46 21.83 -19.71 27.26
N VAL A 47 20.49 -19.62 27.23
CA VAL A 47 19.67 -20.29 26.22
C VAL A 47 19.98 -19.67 24.85
N PRO A 48 20.36 -20.46 23.83
CA PRO A 48 20.60 -19.93 22.50
C PRO A 48 19.33 -19.29 21.93
N ILE A 49 19.45 -18.12 21.31
CA ILE A 49 18.32 -17.50 20.57
C ILE A 49 17.85 -18.42 19.41
N ALA A 50 18.75 -19.24 18.87
CA ALA A 50 18.39 -20.29 17.90
C ALA A 50 17.60 -21.47 18.52
N SER A 51 17.48 -21.52 19.85
CA SER A 51 16.65 -22.45 20.61
C SER A 51 15.30 -21.84 20.99
N ILE A 52 15.06 -20.56 20.67
CA ILE A 52 13.70 -19.98 20.60
C ILE A 52 13.07 -20.55 19.33
N ASP A 53 12.66 -21.79 19.50
CA ASP A 53 11.49 -22.44 18.96
C ASP A 53 11.05 -22.10 17.53
N THR A 54 11.12 -23.15 16.71
CA THR A 54 10.31 -23.42 15.52
C THR A 54 8.79 -23.52 15.83
N GLU A 55 8.33 -23.08 17.00
CA GLU A 55 6.91 -23.06 17.38
C GLU A 55 6.15 -21.92 16.70
N ASN A 56 6.88 -20.88 16.25
CA ASN A 56 6.44 -19.96 15.21
C ASN A 56 6.95 -20.46 13.85
N ASP A 57 6.50 -21.64 13.40
CA ASP A 57 6.70 -22.06 12.02
C ASP A 57 5.98 -21.06 11.10
N LEU A 58 6.70 -20.02 10.71
CA LEU A 58 6.27 -18.96 9.81
C LEU A 58 5.54 -19.54 8.57
N PRO A 59 6.03 -20.63 7.93
CA PRO A 59 5.27 -21.38 6.92
C PRO A 59 3.88 -21.82 7.36
N SER A 60 3.71 -22.37 8.55
CA SER A 60 2.40 -22.77 9.10
C SER A 60 1.50 -21.57 9.41
N LEU A 61 2.06 -20.47 9.90
CA LEU A 61 1.32 -19.22 10.10
C LEU A 61 0.82 -18.65 8.77
N ILE A 62 1.68 -18.60 7.75
CA ILE A 62 1.32 -18.15 6.40
C ILE A 62 0.22 -19.04 5.81
N ARG A 63 0.34 -20.37 5.91
CA ARG A 63 -0.69 -21.31 5.45
C ARG A 63 -2.01 -21.14 6.20
N LYS A 64 -1.98 -20.84 7.50
CA LYS A 64 -3.18 -20.55 8.29
C LYS A 64 -3.88 -19.28 7.80
N ILE A 65 -3.14 -18.18 7.67
CA ILE A 65 -3.68 -16.90 7.18
C ILE A 65 -4.30 -17.07 5.79
N PHE A 66 -3.61 -17.76 4.89
CA PHE A 66 -4.10 -17.95 3.52
C PHE A 66 -5.37 -18.82 3.46
N ARG A 67 -5.46 -19.86 4.30
CA ARG A 67 -6.68 -20.68 4.42
C ARG A 67 -7.85 -19.87 4.97
N ASP A 68 -7.62 -19.07 6.01
CA ASP A 68 -8.66 -18.21 6.59
C ASP A 68 -9.16 -17.18 5.56
N GLU A 69 -8.25 -16.61 4.76
CA GLU A 69 -8.61 -15.63 3.73
C GLU A 69 -9.39 -16.26 2.56
N ILE A 70 -8.97 -17.44 2.08
CA ILE A 70 -9.73 -18.18 1.06
C ILE A 70 -11.10 -18.59 1.59
N GLN A 71 -11.21 -19.01 2.87
CA GLN A 71 -12.50 -19.35 3.45
C GLN A 71 -13.43 -18.13 3.53
N LYS A 72 -12.93 -16.94 3.87
CA LYS A 72 -13.75 -15.72 3.83
C LYS A 72 -14.29 -15.40 2.44
N LEU A 73 -13.54 -15.75 1.39
CA LEU A 73 -13.94 -15.51 0.00
C LEU A 73 -14.82 -16.64 -0.57
N THR A 74 -14.60 -17.87 -0.12
CA THR A 74 -15.27 -19.08 -0.65
C THR A 74 -16.53 -19.43 0.13
N VAL A 75 -16.57 -19.17 1.44
CA VAL A 75 -17.80 -19.25 2.21
C VAL A 75 -18.64 -18.06 1.79
N PRO A 76 -19.81 -18.23 1.14
CA PRO A 76 -20.72 -17.13 0.97
C PRO A 76 -21.04 -16.64 2.39
N GLN A 77 -20.64 -15.41 2.71
CA GLN A 77 -21.17 -14.74 3.89
C GLN A 77 -22.69 -14.78 3.75
N THR A 78 -23.32 -15.73 4.42
CA THR A 78 -24.67 -15.63 4.94
C THR A 78 -24.64 -14.59 6.05
N MET A 79 -24.27 -13.37 5.70
CA MET A 79 -24.75 -12.16 6.35
C MET A 79 -25.92 -11.75 5.49
N GLU A 80 -27.11 -12.04 6.01
CA GLU A 80 -28.38 -11.54 5.53
C GLU A 80 -28.27 -10.04 5.24
N SER A 81 -28.12 -9.72 3.96
CA SER A 81 -28.52 -8.45 3.41
C SER A 81 -29.24 -8.82 2.13
N GLN A 82 -30.49 -9.27 2.29
CA GLN A 82 -31.51 -9.25 1.26
C GLN A 82 -31.79 -7.80 0.85
N MET A 83 -30.80 -7.10 0.31
CA MET A 83 -31.03 -6.09 -0.69
C MET A 83 -31.23 -6.89 -1.97
N GLY A 84 -32.48 -7.26 -2.24
CA GLY A 84 -32.88 -8.11 -3.35
C GLY A 84 -32.24 -7.63 -4.65
N ILE A 85 -31.13 -8.28 -5.03
CA ILE A 85 -30.56 -8.14 -6.36
C ILE A 85 -31.58 -8.82 -7.26
N GLN A 86 -32.51 -8.03 -7.78
CA GLN A 86 -33.42 -8.46 -8.81
C GLN A 86 -32.56 -8.99 -9.96
N SER A 87 -32.84 -10.21 -10.40
CA SER A 87 -32.19 -10.78 -11.58
C SER A 87 -32.28 -9.78 -12.73
N ILE A 88 -31.22 -9.66 -13.54
CA ILE A 88 -31.22 -8.81 -14.72
C ILE A 88 -32.46 -9.08 -15.58
N GLU A 89 -32.92 -10.35 -15.64
CA GLU A 89 -34.16 -10.73 -16.31
C GLU A 89 -35.40 -10.02 -15.74
N THR A 90 -35.53 -9.94 -14.42
CA THR A 90 -36.64 -9.25 -13.75
C THR A 90 -36.62 -7.74 -13.97
N ILE A 91 -35.42 -7.14 -14.02
CA ILE A 91 -35.22 -5.71 -14.31
C ILE A 91 -35.63 -5.42 -15.77
N VAL A 92 -35.13 -6.21 -16.71
CA VAL A 92 -35.44 -6.06 -18.14
C VAL A 92 -36.93 -6.22 -18.38
N ARG A 93 -37.58 -7.22 -17.75
CA ARG A 93 -39.01 -7.47 -17.90
C ARG A 93 -39.86 -6.30 -17.38
N GLU A 94 -39.52 -5.75 -16.22
CA GLU A 94 -40.24 -4.61 -15.64
C GLU A 94 -40.07 -3.34 -16.48
N GLU A 95 -38.87 -3.09 -16.99
CA GLU A 95 -38.59 -1.88 -17.77
C GLU A 95 -39.20 -1.93 -19.17
N VAL A 96 -39.23 -3.12 -19.80
CA VAL A 96 -39.99 -3.35 -21.04
C VAL A 96 -41.49 -3.12 -20.80
N ARG A 97 -42.04 -3.66 -19.71
CA ARG A 97 -43.46 -3.45 -19.34
C ARG A 97 -43.79 -1.97 -19.13
N ARG A 98 -42.91 -1.22 -18.47
CA ARG A 98 -43.07 0.24 -18.28
C ARG A 98 -43.03 1.00 -19.60
N SER A 99 -42.16 0.61 -20.52
CA SER A 99 -42.02 1.23 -21.84
C SER A 99 -43.20 0.94 -22.75
N LEU A 100 -43.85 -0.21 -22.59
CA LEU A 100 -45.03 -0.61 -23.36
C LEU A 100 -46.34 -0.06 -22.79
N ASN A 101 -46.35 0.53 -21.59
CA ASN A 101 -47.53 1.23 -21.10
C ASN A 101 -47.70 2.56 -21.86
N PRO A 102 -48.81 2.78 -22.58
CA PRO A 102 -49.05 4.04 -23.27
C PRO A 102 -49.13 5.17 -22.23
N ILE A 103 -48.31 6.19 -22.44
CA ILE A 103 -48.16 7.37 -21.60
C ILE A 103 -49.51 8.09 -21.49
N ASN A 104 -50.26 7.85 -20.40
CA ASN A 104 -51.32 8.76 -19.95
C ASN A 104 -50.87 9.57 -18.73
N SER A 105 -49.56 9.85 -18.64
CA SER A 105 -48.97 10.70 -17.61
C SER A 105 -48.64 12.07 -18.21
N LYS A 106 -49.51 13.04 -17.91
CA LYS A 106 -49.26 14.47 -18.14
C LYS A 106 -48.03 14.88 -17.33
N ARG A 107 -46.82 14.83 -17.91
CA ARG A 107 -45.62 15.41 -17.29
C ARG A 107 -45.26 16.71 -17.99
N ALA A 108 -45.36 17.78 -17.20
CA ALA A 108 -45.12 19.16 -17.57
C ALA A 108 -43.82 19.34 -18.36
N ARG A 109 -43.91 20.08 -19.46
CA ARG A 109 -42.76 20.59 -20.21
C ARG A 109 -42.06 21.63 -19.33
N THR A 110 -41.04 21.25 -18.57
CA THR A 110 -40.08 22.20 -18.03
C THR A 110 -39.03 22.49 -19.10
N ALA A 111 -39.09 23.70 -19.65
CA ALA A 111 -38.17 24.22 -20.64
C ALA A 111 -36.72 24.19 -20.14
N TYR A 112 -35.81 23.66 -20.96
CA TYR A 112 -34.38 23.73 -20.73
C TYR A 112 -33.90 25.18 -20.85
N SER A 113 -33.48 25.80 -19.74
CA SER A 113 -32.63 27.00 -19.77
C SER A 113 -31.16 26.59 -19.59
N ARG A 114 -30.36 26.91 -20.60
CA ARG A 114 -28.91 26.70 -20.67
C ARG A 114 -28.20 27.62 -19.65
N PRO A 115 -27.28 27.14 -18.80
CA PRO A 115 -26.53 28.04 -17.93
C PRO A 115 -25.40 28.72 -18.73
N GLN A 116 -25.48 30.03 -18.90
CA GLN A 116 -24.33 30.83 -19.31
C GLN A 116 -23.30 30.85 -18.18
N ARG A 117 -22.03 30.54 -18.50
CA ARG A 117 -20.90 30.77 -17.60
C ARG A 117 -20.78 32.27 -17.33
N ARG A 118 -21.25 32.70 -16.17
CA ARG A 118 -20.94 34.03 -15.62
C ARG A 118 -19.63 33.91 -14.85
N ILE A 119 -18.57 34.53 -15.38
CA ILE A 119 -17.37 34.85 -14.60
C ILE A 119 -17.84 35.87 -13.53
N GLN A 120 -17.83 35.48 -12.25
CA GLN A 120 -18.10 36.41 -11.16
C GLN A 120 -16.78 36.96 -10.61
N PRO A 121 -16.64 38.29 -10.47
CA PRO A 121 -15.61 38.90 -9.65
C PRO A 121 -15.90 38.71 -8.16
N THR A 122 -14.81 38.75 -7.39
CA THR A 122 -14.67 38.66 -5.94
C THR A 122 -15.75 39.38 -5.12
N THR A 123 -16.36 38.67 -4.17
CA THR A 123 -16.97 39.27 -2.97
C THR A 123 -16.77 38.32 -1.79
N GLU A 124 -16.15 38.84 -0.71
CA GLU A 124 -16.05 38.21 0.61
C GLU A 124 -17.42 38.19 1.35
N PRO A 125 -17.48 37.74 2.62
CA PRO A 125 -17.53 36.34 3.05
C PRO A 125 -18.88 36.11 3.77
N THR A 126 -19.04 34.99 4.46
CA THR A 126 -20.22 34.61 5.30
C THR A 126 -21.19 33.66 4.60
N LEU A 127 -20.94 32.37 4.78
CA LEU A 127 -21.76 31.51 5.63
C LEU A 127 -21.11 30.12 5.61
N GLU A 128 -20.68 29.67 6.79
CA GLU A 128 -20.46 28.27 7.19
C GLU A 128 -20.38 27.30 6.00
N GLN A 129 -19.22 27.28 5.35
CA GLN A 129 -18.95 26.25 4.37
C GLN A 129 -18.80 24.95 5.15
N SER A 130 -19.77 24.04 4.98
CA SER A 130 -19.66 22.66 5.44
C SER A 130 -18.25 22.16 5.11
N PRO A 131 -17.53 21.56 6.09
CA PRO A 131 -16.12 21.20 5.93
C PRO A 131 -16.00 20.36 4.67
N ARG A 132 -15.36 20.95 3.66
CA ARG A 132 -15.11 20.25 2.42
C ARG A 132 -14.12 19.16 2.76
N LYS A 133 -14.22 18.04 2.06
CA LYS A 133 -13.23 16.96 2.17
C LYS A 133 -11.79 17.45 1.92
N THR A 134 -11.64 18.57 1.21
CA THR A 134 -10.37 19.28 0.96
C THR A 134 -9.79 19.99 2.19
N ASP A 135 -10.61 20.27 3.20
CA ASP A 135 -10.23 21.06 4.38
C ASP A 135 -9.44 20.20 5.39
N LEU A 136 -9.48 18.87 5.24
CA LEU A 136 -8.69 17.91 6.02
C LEU A 136 -7.16 18.12 5.87
N TRP A 137 -6.73 18.68 4.74
CA TRP A 137 -5.31 18.91 4.44
C TRP A 137 -4.97 20.40 4.39
N ARG A 138 -5.81 21.24 5.02
CA ARG A 138 -5.67 22.69 5.07
C ARG A 138 -5.85 23.20 6.50
N THR A 139 -5.19 24.31 6.80
CA THR A 139 -5.42 25.07 8.04
C THR A 139 -6.69 25.91 7.93
N THR A 140 -7.18 26.43 9.06
CA THR A 140 -8.31 27.38 9.12
C THR A 140 -8.13 28.61 8.22
N ASN A 141 -6.90 28.99 7.91
CA ASN A 141 -6.55 30.07 7.00
C ASN A 141 -6.35 29.60 5.54
N ASN A 142 -6.93 28.46 5.15
CA ASN A 142 -6.83 27.84 3.81
C ASN A 142 -5.41 27.46 3.33
N ARG A 143 -4.38 27.49 4.19
CA ARG A 143 -3.00 27.10 3.82
C ARG A 143 -2.83 25.58 3.82
N PRO A 144 -2.12 25.00 2.85
CA PRO A 144 -1.86 23.56 2.83
C PRO A 144 -1.03 23.11 4.03
N VAL A 145 -1.36 21.93 4.54
CA VAL A 145 -0.62 21.25 5.60
C VAL A 145 0.29 20.20 4.95
N CYS A 146 1.54 20.09 5.41
CA CYS A 146 2.45 19.07 4.93
C CYS A 146 1.96 17.67 5.34
N PHE A 147 1.82 16.77 4.35
CA PHE A 147 1.37 15.40 4.59
C PHE A 147 2.31 14.59 5.51
N HIS A 148 3.61 14.91 5.51
CA HIS A 148 4.62 14.16 6.27
C HIS A 148 4.73 14.58 7.73
N CYS A 149 4.78 15.89 7.99
CA CYS A 149 5.08 16.42 9.33
C CYS A 149 3.96 17.27 9.94
N GLY A 150 2.80 17.39 9.25
CA GLY A 150 1.61 18.09 9.77
C GLY A 150 1.78 19.60 9.95
N ARG A 151 2.94 20.16 9.58
CA ARG A 151 3.23 21.59 9.71
C ARG A 151 2.66 22.36 8.51
N PRO A 152 2.09 23.56 8.74
CA PRO A 152 1.53 24.37 7.68
C PRO A 152 2.62 25.03 6.83
N GLY A 153 2.28 25.37 5.59
CA GLY A 153 3.06 26.30 4.77
C GLY A 153 4.18 25.68 3.94
N HIS A 154 4.29 24.35 3.88
CA HIS A 154 5.21 23.67 2.97
C HIS A 154 4.64 22.31 2.51
N VAL A 155 5.26 21.75 1.47
CA VAL A 155 4.97 20.40 0.95
C VAL A 155 6.11 19.46 1.33
N VAL A 156 5.89 18.13 1.24
CA VAL A 156 6.85 17.09 1.69
C VAL A 156 8.28 17.28 1.17
N ARG A 157 8.48 17.88 -0.01
CA ARG A 157 9.81 18.16 -0.56
C ARG A 157 10.64 19.17 0.25
N TYR A 158 9.99 19.95 1.10
CA TYR A 158 10.59 21.00 1.94
C TYR A 158 10.33 20.76 3.43
N CYS A 159 9.93 19.53 3.80
CA CYS A 159 10.12 19.02 5.15
C CYS A 159 11.51 18.33 5.17
#